data_AF-A0A1S2H9P5-F1
#
_entry.id   AF-A0A1S2H9P5-F1
#
_cell.length_a   1.000
_cell.length_b   1.000
_cell.length_c   1.000
_cell.angle_alpha   90.00
_cell.angle_beta   90.00
_cell.angle_gamma   90.00
#
_symmetry.space_group_name_H-M   'P 1'
#
loop_
_entity.id
_entity.type
_entity.pdbx_description
1 polymer ?
#
loop_
_entity_poly.entity_id
_entity_poly.type
_entity_poly.pdbx_seq_one_letter_code
_entity_poly.pdbx_strand_id
1 'polypeptide(L)'
;MADDCGALLIPTPLLALPVASVADDTEAMGRLQRWVRSGSPQPPLRETPLTAVDASLQGVVRLDALLHYLADSALLFGAAESSWGAKGPLGVQLDDGRVVLVDGNHRWVAALLAGRPTLLMQVLR
;
A
#
# COMPACT_ATOMS: atom_id res chain seq x y z
N MET A 1 -0.78 19.03 26.83
CA MET A 1 -1.86 19.27 25.85
C MET A 1 -1.25 18.97 24.50
N ALA A 2 -1.60 17.83 23.89
CA ALA A 2 -1.10 17.48 22.57
C ALA A 2 -1.85 18.35 21.57
N ASP A 3 -1.15 19.27 20.93
CA ASP A 3 -1.71 20.09 19.86
C ASP A 3 -2.22 19.17 18.76
N ASP A 4 -3.54 19.25 18.53
CA ASP A 4 -4.27 18.62 17.43
C ASP A 4 -3.95 19.35 16.12
N CYS A 5 -2.66 19.51 15.82
CA CYS A 5 -2.16 19.97 14.54
C CYS A 5 -2.57 18.92 13.51
N GLY A 6 -3.63 19.21 12.75
CA GLY A 6 -4.20 18.31 11.76
C GLY A 6 -3.11 17.62 10.94
N ALA A 7 -3.19 16.29 10.86
CA ALA A 7 -2.20 15.49 10.17
C ALA A 7 -1.98 16.03 8.75
N LEU A 8 -0.74 16.42 8.42
CA LEU A 8 -0.43 16.90 7.08
C LEU A 8 -0.58 15.74 6.08
N LEU A 9 -1.46 15.90 5.10
CA LEU A 9 -1.71 14.93 4.05
C LEU A 9 -0.96 15.33 2.78
N ILE A 10 -0.22 14.40 2.20
CA ILE A 10 0.50 14.55 0.95
C ILE A 10 -0.21 13.70 -0.10
N PRO A 11 -0.70 14.29 -1.21
CA PRO A 11 -1.25 13.53 -2.32
C PRO A 11 -0.23 12.53 -2.88
N THR A 12 -0.62 11.27 -3.04
CA THR A 12 0.27 10.23 -3.57
C THR A 12 0.79 10.49 -4.99
N PRO A 13 0.07 11.20 -5.90
CA PRO A 13 0.62 11.53 -7.21
C PRO A 13 1.87 12.41 -7.17
N LEU A 14 2.03 13.24 -6.12
CA LEU A 14 3.26 14.02 -5.91
C LEU A 14 4.46 13.15 -5.52
N LEU A 15 4.20 11.88 -5.20
CA LEU A 15 5.16 10.90 -4.70
C LEU A 15 5.30 9.71 -5.66
N ALA A 16 5.02 9.92 -6.95
CA ALA A 16 5.10 8.91 -8.01
C ALA A 16 4.20 7.67 -7.79
N LEU A 17 3.12 7.81 -7.02
CA LEU A 17 2.10 6.78 -6.83
C LEU A 17 0.72 7.32 -7.24
N PRO A 18 0.27 7.06 -8.47
CA PRO A 18 -1.03 7.52 -8.96
C PRO A 18 -2.19 7.08 -8.06
N VAL A 19 -3.29 7.84 -8.08
CA VAL A 19 -4.54 7.45 -7.42
C VAL A 19 -5.32 6.54 -8.36
N ALA A 20 -5.85 5.44 -7.82
CA ALA A 20 -6.69 4.51 -8.56
C ALA A 20 -8.00 5.19 -9.00
N SER A 21 -8.55 4.75 -10.13
CA SER A 21 -9.85 5.24 -10.58
C SER A 21 -10.98 4.65 -9.73
N VAL A 22 -12.20 5.19 -9.85
CA VAL A 22 -13.40 4.63 -9.19
C VAL A 22 -13.68 3.19 -9.67
N ALA A 23 -13.37 2.88 -10.93
CA ALA A 23 -13.50 1.53 -11.48
C ALA A 23 -12.49 0.57 -10.84
N ASP A 24 -11.24 1.00 -10.72
CA ASP A 24 -10.17 0.25 -10.06
C ASP A 24 -10.52 -0.06 -8.60
N ASP A 25 -11.05 0.94 -7.87
CA ASP A 25 -11.51 0.81 -6.48
C ASP A 25 -12.63 -0.24 -6.36
N THR A 26 -13.67 -0.09 -7.19
CA THR A 26 -14.81 -1.01 -7.20
C THR A 26 -14.36 -2.46 -7.43
N GLU A 27 -13.46 -2.68 -8.38
CA GLU A 27 -12.95 -4.02 -8.68
C GLU A 27 -12.06 -4.56 -7.56
N ALA A 28 -11.06 -3.78 -7.12
CA ALA A 28 -10.11 -4.17 -6.10
C ALA A 28 -10.82 -4.52 -4.78
N MET A 29 -11.75 -3.66 -4.35
CA MET A 29 -12.55 -3.89 -3.15
C MET A 29 -13.48 -5.10 -3.29
N GLY A 30 -14.07 -5.30 -4.48
CA GLY A 30 -14.87 -6.49 -4.76
C GLY A 30 -14.08 -7.78 -4.62
N ARG A 31 -12.84 -7.82 -5.12
CA ARG A 31 -11.91 -8.97 -4.94
C ARG A 31 -11.53 -9.15 -3.48
N LEU A 32 -11.16 -8.07 -2.79
CA LEU A 32 -10.74 -8.10 -1.40
C LEU A 32 -11.86 -8.65 -0.50
N GLN A 33 -13.09 -8.20 -0.68
CA GLN A 33 -14.27 -8.72 0.04
C GLN A 33 -14.57 -10.19 -0.25
N ARG A 34 -14.40 -10.65 -1.51
CA ARG A 34 -14.55 -12.09 -1.85
C ARG A 34 -13.49 -12.93 -1.14
N TRP A 35 -12.24 -12.48 -1.18
CA TRP A 35 -11.14 -13.17 -0.52
C TRP A 35 -11.36 -13.27 1.00
N VAL A 36 -11.67 -12.16 1.68
CA VAL A 36 -12.00 -12.15 3.12
C VAL A 36 -13.14 -13.12 3.44
N ARG A 37 -14.25 -13.07 2.69
CA ARG A 37 -15.41 -13.96 2.93
C ARG A 37 -15.12 -15.43 2.68
N SER A 38 -14.23 -15.74 1.74
CA SER A 38 -13.88 -17.12 1.41
C SER A 38 -13.04 -17.80 2.50
N GLY A 39 -12.41 -17.03 3.40
CA GLY A 39 -11.44 -17.57 4.36
C GLY A 39 -10.18 -18.12 3.67
N SER A 40 -9.93 -17.72 2.43
CA SER A 40 -8.75 -18.13 1.67
C SER A 40 -7.47 -17.71 2.41
N PRO A 41 -6.39 -18.49 2.29
CA PRO A 41 -5.13 -18.15 2.92
C PRO A 41 -4.60 -16.80 2.42
N GLN A 42 -3.78 -16.18 3.26
CA GLN A 42 -3.04 -14.98 2.90
C GLN A 42 -2.13 -15.28 1.70
N PRO A 43 -2.11 -14.42 0.65
CA PRO A 43 -1.14 -14.56 -0.42
C PRO A 43 0.28 -14.46 0.17
N PRO A 44 1.27 -15.19 -0.35
CA PRO A 44 2.63 -15.13 0.20
C PRO A 44 3.25 -13.75 -0.03
N LEU A 45 4.08 -13.30 0.91
CA LEU A 45 4.97 -12.15 0.69
C LEU A 45 5.95 -12.46 -0.45
N ARG A 46 6.13 -11.50 -1.35
CA ARG A 46 7.07 -11.60 -2.47
C ARG A 46 7.79 -10.27 -2.66
N GLU A 47 9.06 -10.35 -3.06
CA GLU A 47 9.75 -9.17 -3.56
C GLU A 47 9.05 -8.68 -4.83
N THR A 48 8.50 -7.48 -4.75
CA THR A 48 7.73 -6.85 -5.83
C THR A 48 8.49 -5.60 -6.27
N PRO A 49 8.81 -5.44 -7.56
CA PRO A 49 9.40 -4.21 -8.07
C PRO A 49 8.52 -3.01 -7.75
N LEU A 50 9.11 -1.90 -7.32
CA LEU A 50 8.31 -0.70 -7.01
C LEU A 50 7.61 -0.11 -8.25
N THR A 51 8.08 -0.47 -9.44
CA THR A 51 7.46 -0.13 -10.73
C THR A 51 6.26 -1.02 -11.11
N ALA A 52 5.99 -2.08 -10.34
CA ALA A 52 4.92 -3.03 -10.65
C ALA A 52 3.56 -2.64 -10.04
N VAL A 53 3.49 -1.54 -9.27
CA VAL A 53 2.24 -0.99 -8.74
C VAL A 53 1.84 0.21 -9.56
N ASP A 54 0.65 0.14 -10.14
CA ASP A 54 0.15 1.14 -11.09
C ASP A 54 -0.55 2.30 -10.38
N ALA A 55 -1.20 2.03 -9.26
CA ALA A 55 -1.97 3.02 -8.52
C ALA A 55 -2.21 2.60 -7.06
N SER A 56 -2.75 3.51 -6.26
CA SER A 56 -3.25 3.23 -4.91
C SER A 56 -4.70 3.67 -4.72
N LEU A 57 -5.48 2.88 -3.98
CA LEU A 57 -6.83 3.26 -3.56
C LEU A 57 -6.83 4.50 -2.66
N GLN A 58 -5.84 4.61 -1.77
CA GLN A 58 -5.72 5.76 -0.89
C GLN A 58 -4.85 6.84 -1.56
N GLY A 59 -5.49 7.92 -2.02
CA GLY A 59 -4.80 9.00 -2.74
C GLY A 59 -3.93 9.94 -1.90
N VAL A 60 -3.69 9.64 -0.62
CA VAL A 60 -2.90 10.47 0.30
C VAL A 60 -2.01 9.63 1.21
N VAL A 61 -0.90 10.20 1.67
CA VAL A 61 -0.13 9.71 2.82
C VAL A 61 -0.04 10.81 3.87
N ARG A 62 -0.17 10.44 5.13
CA ARG A 62 0.16 11.33 6.26
C ARG A 62 1.67 11.50 6.38
N LEU A 63 2.14 12.74 6.48
CA LEU A 63 3.57 13.07 6.58
C LEU A 63 4.22 12.42 7.81
N ASP A 64 3.58 12.47 8.97
CA ASP A 64 4.13 11.92 10.21
C ASP A 64 4.40 10.42 10.13
N ALA A 65 3.44 9.66 9.60
CA ALA A 65 3.60 8.23 9.37
C ALA A 65 4.64 7.94 8.27
N LEU A 66 4.74 8.79 7.24
CA LEU A 66 5.79 8.64 6.22
C LEU A 66 7.19 8.86 6.83
N LEU A 67 7.37 9.92 7.62
CA LEU A 67 8.63 10.22 8.31
C LEU A 67 9.03 9.09 9.26
N HIS A 68 8.05 8.47 9.93
CA HIS A 68 8.30 7.30 10.77
C HIS A 68 8.97 6.15 9.99
N TYR A 69 8.48 5.81 8.79
CA TYR A 69 9.10 4.77 7.96
C TYR A 69 10.41 5.20 7.29
N LEU A 70 10.60 6.49 7.01
CA LEU A 70 11.86 7.01 6.47
C LEU A 70 12.98 7.05 7.52
N ALA A 71 12.63 7.20 8.80
CA ALA A 71 13.61 7.24 9.90
C ALA A 71 14.28 5.89 10.16
N ASP A 72 13.59 4.77 9.88
CA ASP A 72 14.13 3.43 10.06
C ASP A 72 13.63 2.48 8.95
N SER A 73 14.55 2.13 8.04
CA SER A 73 14.28 1.22 6.92
C SER A 73 13.88 -0.20 7.35
N ALA A 74 14.19 -0.62 8.58
CA ALA A 74 13.72 -1.90 9.10
C ALA A 74 12.20 -1.93 9.24
N LEU A 75 11.55 -0.78 9.44
CA LEU A 75 10.09 -0.66 9.57
C LEU A 75 9.34 -0.87 8.26
N LEU A 76 10.04 -0.78 7.12
CA LEU A 76 9.48 -1.16 5.81
C LEU A 76 9.10 -2.65 5.80
N PHE A 77 9.76 -3.45 6.64
CA PHE A 77 9.62 -4.90 6.72
C PHE A 77 9.29 -5.31 8.17
N GLY A 78 8.01 -5.49 8.49
CA GLY A 78 7.61 -6.14 9.75
C GLY A 78 6.94 -5.25 10.79
N ALA A 79 6.61 -3.99 10.48
CA ALA A 79 5.63 -3.27 11.27
C ALA A 79 4.24 -3.92 11.07
N ALA A 80 3.46 -4.02 12.14
CA ALA A 80 2.09 -4.54 12.30
C ALA A 80 1.31 -5.01 11.05
N GLU A 81 0.54 -6.09 11.23
CA GLU A 81 -0.43 -6.54 10.24
C GLU A 81 -1.34 -5.38 9.79
N SER A 82 -1.55 -5.31 8.49
CA SER A 82 -2.46 -4.38 7.83
C SER A 82 -3.88 -4.54 8.38
N SER A 83 -4.78 -3.61 8.09
CA SER A 83 -6.20 -3.76 8.48
C SER A 83 -6.89 -4.99 7.84
N TRP A 84 -6.26 -5.57 6.81
CA TRP A 84 -6.66 -6.79 6.10
C TRP A 84 -5.87 -8.05 6.52
N GLY A 85 -5.08 -7.99 7.59
CA GLY A 85 -4.24 -9.11 8.07
C GLY A 85 -3.01 -9.42 7.20
N ALA A 86 -2.72 -8.61 6.18
CA ALA A 86 -1.49 -8.71 5.40
C ALA A 86 -0.27 -8.31 6.24
N LYS A 87 0.83 -9.06 6.07
CA LYS A 87 2.14 -8.89 6.72
C LYS A 87 3.06 -7.96 5.92
N GLY A 88 2.53 -6.86 5.44
CA GLY A 88 3.20 -5.91 4.56
C GLY A 88 2.20 -5.09 3.75
N PRO A 89 2.67 -4.30 2.77
CA PRO A 89 1.79 -3.73 1.76
C PRO A 89 0.97 -4.82 1.06
N LEU A 90 -0.28 -4.49 0.78
CA LEU A 90 -1.23 -5.37 0.11
C LEU A 90 -1.70 -4.69 -1.16
N GLY A 91 -1.64 -5.41 -2.27
CA GLY A 91 -2.27 -4.99 -3.51
C GLY A 91 -3.16 -6.07 -4.08
N VAL A 92 -3.92 -5.65 -5.08
CA VAL A 92 -4.86 -6.49 -5.82
C VAL A 92 -4.51 -6.36 -7.29
N GLN A 93 -4.36 -7.50 -7.97
CA GLN A 93 -4.26 -7.54 -9.41
C GLN A 93 -5.66 -7.47 -10.02
N LEU A 94 -5.88 -6.50 -10.89
CA LEU A 94 -7.12 -6.31 -11.65
C LEU A 94 -7.18 -7.25 -12.85
N ASP A 95 -8.35 -7.37 -13.49
CA ASP A 95 -8.57 -8.20 -14.67
C ASP A 95 -7.71 -7.77 -15.87
N ASP A 96 -7.38 -6.48 -15.97
CA ASP A 96 -6.50 -5.93 -17.00
C ASP A 96 -5.00 -6.16 -16.71
N GLY A 97 -4.68 -6.81 -15.58
CA GLY A 97 -3.33 -7.16 -15.17
C GLY A 97 -2.63 -6.10 -14.32
N ARG A 98 -3.16 -4.88 -14.20
CA ARG A 98 -2.60 -3.83 -13.32
C ARG A 98 -2.67 -4.23 -11.85
N VAL A 99 -1.75 -3.73 -11.04
CA VAL A 99 -1.73 -3.93 -9.59
C VAL A 99 -2.07 -2.62 -8.90
N VAL A 100 -3.12 -2.65 -8.09
CA VAL A 100 -3.55 -1.53 -7.27
C VAL A 100 -3.20 -1.80 -5.81
N LEU A 101 -2.51 -0.86 -5.18
CA LEU A 101 -2.18 -0.90 -3.77
C LEU A 101 -3.42 -0.55 -2.93
N VAL A 102 -3.83 -1.47 -2.06
CA VAL A 102 -5.02 -1.33 -1.21
C VAL A 102 -4.66 -1.02 0.25
N ASP A 103 -3.46 -1.39 0.69
CA ASP A 103 -2.91 -1.03 2.00
C ASP A 103 -1.38 -0.96 1.95
N GLY A 104 -0.76 -0.20 2.86
CA GLY A 104 0.69 -0.06 2.98
C GLY A 104 1.31 1.10 2.18
N ASN A 105 0.52 2.09 1.78
CA ASN A 105 0.96 3.26 1.01
C ASN A 105 2.20 3.95 1.58
N HIS A 106 2.24 4.21 2.88
CA HIS A 106 3.38 4.90 3.49
C HIS A 106 4.67 4.09 3.38
N ARG A 107 4.60 2.75 3.49
CA ARG A 107 5.77 1.87 3.31
C ARG A 107 6.20 1.84 1.86
N TRP A 108 5.24 1.78 0.93
CA TRP A 108 5.52 1.81 -0.50
C TRP A 108 6.22 3.10 -0.91
N VAL A 109 5.66 4.25 -0.51
CA VAL A 109 6.24 5.57 -0.75
C VAL A 109 7.59 5.72 -0.05
N ALA A 110 7.74 5.27 1.19
CA ALA A 110 9.02 5.32 1.89
C ALA A 110 10.10 4.50 1.17
N ALA A 111 9.75 3.32 0.64
CA ALA A 111 10.67 2.51 -0.16
C ALA A 111 11.05 3.21 -1.48
N LEU A 112 10.09 3.85 -2.15
CA LEU A 112 10.34 4.66 -3.36
C LEU A 112 11.31 5.81 -3.06
N LEU A 113 11.06 6.59 -2.02
CA LEU A 113 11.89 7.73 -1.61
C LEU A 113 13.28 7.30 -1.12
N ALA A 114 13.40 6.11 -0.52
CA ALA A 114 14.67 5.50 -0.14
C ALA A 114 15.44 4.89 -1.32
N GLY A 115 14.95 5.01 -2.55
CA GLY A 115 15.61 4.51 -3.76
C GLY A 115 15.68 2.99 -3.83
N ARG A 116 14.74 2.28 -3.18
CA ARG A 116 14.70 0.81 -3.20
C ARG A 116 14.18 0.33 -4.56
N PRO A 117 14.73 -0.76 -5.14
CA PRO A 117 14.19 -1.31 -6.38
C PRO A 117 12.93 -2.16 -6.13
N THR A 118 12.82 -2.77 -4.95
CA THR A 118 11.79 -3.72 -4.57
C THR A 118 11.32 -3.52 -3.14
N LEU A 119 10.12 -4.01 -2.85
CA LEU A 119 9.57 -4.13 -1.49
C LEU A 119 8.86 -5.48 -1.35
N LEU A 120 8.90 -6.06 -0.14
CA LEU A 120 8.12 -7.25 0.15
C LEU A 120 6.65 -6.86 0.23
N MET A 121 5.83 -7.46 -0.62
CA MET A 121 4.42 -7.12 -0.77
C MET A 121 3.61 -8.40 -0.99
N GLN A 122 2.36 -8.36 -0.58
CA GLN A 122 1.37 -9.37 -0.87
C GLN A 122 0.48 -8.89 -2.02
N VAL A 123 0.21 -9.76 -2.98
CA VAL A 123 -0.69 -9.46 -4.11
C VAL A 123 -1.78 -10.52 -4.18
N LEU A 124 -3.03 -10.09 -4.00
CA LEU A 124 -4.20 -10.91 -4.30
C LEU A 124 -4.38 -10.95 -5.82
N ARG A 125 -4.48 -12.15 -6.38
CA ARG A 125 -4.65 -12.39 -7.83
C ARG A 125 -6.01 -13.01 -8.08
#